data_AF-A0A3D2ULR3-F1
#
_entry.id   AF-A0A3D2ULR3-F1
#
_cell.length_a   1.000
_cell.length_b   1.000
_cell.length_c   1.000
_cell.angle_alpha   90.00
_cell.angle_beta   90.00
_cell.angle_gamma   90.00
#
_symmetry.space_group_name_H-M   'P 1'
#
loop_
_entity.id
_entity.type
_entity.pdbx_description
1 polymer ?
#
loop_
_entity_poly.entity_id
_entity_poly.type
_entity_poly.pdbx_seq_one_letter_code
_entity_poly.pdbx_strand_id
1 'polypeptide(L)'
;MSLSKIDEKYFTNFLVELLNIASPTGFASPAIDFVEKELSKYKQLTLSKTRKGALVAKWEVNNDLPPVALTAHVDTLGAVVKEIKSNGRLKLSRIGGVQWNTVETEGVWIITSKGDKIRGSILIDTASG
;
A
#
# COMPACT_ATOMS: atom_id res chain seq x y z
N MET A 1 -10.20 -5.65 32.50
CA MET A 1 -8.79 -5.84 32.12
C MET A 1 -8.31 -4.54 31.51
N SER A 2 -7.20 -3.96 31.96
CA SER A 2 -6.59 -2.83 31.26
C SER A 2 -5.80 -3.37 30.07
N LEU A 3 -5.99 -2.79 28.89
CA LEU A 3 -5.14 -3.09 27.74
C LEU A 3 -3.68 -2.76 28.09
N SER A 4 -2.75 -3.56 27.59
CA SER A 4 -1.32 -3.26 27.68
C SER A 4 -1.04 -1.93 26.99
N LYS A 5 -0.07 -1.17 27.54
CA LYS A 5 0.37 0.08 26.92
C LYS A 5 0.97 -0.20 25.54
N ILE A 6 0.56 0.58 24.53
CA ILE A 6 1.09 0.50 23.18
C ILE A 6 2.52 1.07 23.18
N ASP A 7 3.46 0.38 22.54
CA ASP A 7 4.77 0.95 22.22
C ASP A 7 4.62 1.91 21.04
N GLU A 8 4.47 3.20 21.36
CA GLU A 8 4.28 4.27 20.38
C GLU A 8 5.45 4.38 19.40
N LYS A 9 6.69 4.16 19.87
CA LYS A 9 7.88 4.28 19.03
C LYS A 9 7.90 3.17 17.98
N TYR A 10 7.64 1.93 18.39
CA TYR A 10 7.52 0.81 17.47
C TYR A 10 6.38 1.06 16.46
N PHE A 11 5.21 1.49 16.94
CA PHE A 11 4.05 1.75 16.10
C PHE A 11 4.32 2.81 15.03
N THR A 12 4.87 3.96 15.42
CA THR A 12 5.20 5.05 14.49
C THR A 12 6.27 4.64 13.49
N ASN A 13 7.32 3.94 13.92
CA ASN A 13 8.38 3.48 13.01
C ASN A 13 7.83 2.53 11.95
N PHE A 14 7.05 1.53 12.36
CA PHE A 14 6.42 0.59 11.44
C PHE A 14 5.50 1.30 10.44
N LEU A 15 4.69 2.26 10.91
CA LEU A 15 3.79 3.03 10.05
C LEU A 15 4.57 3.86 9.02
N VAL A 16 5.63 4.55 9.44
CA VAL A 16 6.45 5.38 8.53
C VAL A 16 7.15 4.49 7.48
N GLU A 17 7.69 3.35 7.88
CA GLU A 17 8.30 2.41 6.94
C GLU A 17 7.28 1.89 5.92
N LEU A 18 6.08 1.50 6.38
CA LEU A 18 4.99 1.05 5.50
C LEU A 18 4.54 2.15 4.51
N LEU A 19 4.37 3.39 4.98
CA LEU A 19 3.94 4.53 4.16
C LEU A 19 4.95 4.90 3.07
N ASN A 20 6.23 4.60 3.27
CA ASN A 20 7.28 4.82 2.27
C ASN A 20 7.32 3.73 1.18
N ILE A 21 6.52 2.67 1.31
CA ILE A 21 6.41 1.60 0.31
C ILE A 21 5.24 1.92 -0.63
N ALA A 22 5.54 2.21 -1.90
CA ALA A 22 4.51 2.41 -2.91
C ALA A 22 3.69 1.12 -3.12
N SER A 23 2.38 1.21 -2.88
CA SER A 23 1.47 0.06 -2.91
C SER A 23 0.11 0.36 -3.59
N PRO A 24 0.05 1.04 -4.74
CA PRO A 24 -1.25 1.39 -5.33
C PRO A 24 -2.07 0.12 -5.62
N THR A 25 -3.40 0.21 -5.59
CA THR A 25 -4.28 -0.94 -5.86
C THR A 25 -3.88 -1.67 -7.15
N GLY A 26 -3.64 -2.98 -7.05
CA GLY A 26 -3.09 -3.82 -8.13
C GLY A 26 -1.57 -4.02 -8.09
N PHE A 27 -0.84 -3.27 -7.26
CA PHE A 27 0.60 -3.36 -7.04
C PHE A 27 0.95 -3.36 -5.54
N ALA A 28 0.16 -4.06 -4.71
CA ALA A 28 0.32 -4.03 -3.25
C ALA A 28 1.35 -5.05 -2.71
N SER A 29 1.91 -5.93 -3.54
CA SER A 29 2.83 -7.01 -3.10
C SER A 29 4.00 -6.51 -2.25
N PRO A 30 4.70 -5.40 -2.56
CA PRO A 30 5.80 -4.92 -1.72
C PRO A 30 5.36 -4.58 -0.29
N ALA A 31 4.18 -3.99 -0.12
CA ALA A 31 3.63 -3.69 1.21
C ALA A 31 3.17 -4.96 1.93
N ILE A 32 2.56 -5.90 1.22
CA ILE A 32 2.21 -7.22 1.76
C ILE A 32 3.46 -7.96 2.26
N ASP A 33 4.54 -7.98 1.49
CA ASP A 33 5.79 -8.66 1.85
C ASP A 33 6.44 -8.01 3.09
N PHE A 34 6.36 -6.68 3.21
CA PHE A 34 6.82 -5.95 4.38
C PHE A 34 6.01 -6.31 5.64
N VAL A 35 4.67 -6.34 5.54
CA VAL A 35 3.79 -6.73 6.67
C VAL A 35 3.99 -8.21 7.02
N GLU A 36 4.14 -9.10 6.04
CA GLU A 36 4.41 -10.51 6.27
C GLU A 36 5.72 -10.70 7.04
N LYS A 37 6.78 -9.97 6.67
CA LYS A 37 8.05 -9.98 7.40
C LYS A 37 7.88 -9.56 8.86
N GLU A 38 7.08 -8.52 9.14
CA GLU A 38 6.83 -8.09 10.51
C GLU A 38 6.04 -9.14 11.31
N LEU A 39 4.95 -9.66 10.73
CA LEU A 39 4.12 -10.67 11.37
C LEU A 39 4.83 -12.01 11.56
N SER A 40 5.83 -12.32 10.72
CA SER A 40 6.63 -13.55 10.84
C SER A 40 7.42 -13.65 12.15
N LYS A 41 7.62 -12.53 12.84
CA LYS A 41 8.28 -12.48 14.15
C LYS A 41 7.44 -13.13 15.25
N TYR A 42 6.13 -13.28 15.04
CA TYR A 42 5.20 -13.86 16.01
C TYR A 42 4.98 -15.34 15.72
N LYS A 43 5.59 -16.21 16.53
CA LYS A 43 5.55 -17.68 16.34
C LYS A 43 4.15 -18.29 16.46
N GLN A 44 3.19 -17.56 17.03
CA GLN A 44 1.80 -17.99 17.21
C GLN A 44 0.96 -17.81 15.92
N LEU A 45 1.49 -17.12 14.91
CA LEU A 45 0.78 -16.83 13.67
C LEU A 45 1.23 -17.79 12.56
N THR A 46 0.24 -18.42 11.92
CA THR A 46 0.44 -19.11 10.64
C THR A 46 0.11 -18.13 9.51
N LEU A 47 1.09 -17.82 8.69
CA LEU A 47 0.97 -16.86 7.59
C LEU A 47 0.73 -17.59 6.26
N SER A 48 -0.15 -17.02 5.43
CA SER A 48 -0.40 -17.52 4.07
C SER A 48 -0.85 -16.38 3.15
N LYS A 49 -0.67 -16.54 1.84
CA LYS A 49 -1.17 -15.60 0.84
C LYS A 49 -2.32 -16.22 0.05
N THR A 50 -3.37 -15.44 -0.16
CA THR A 50 -4.46 -15.82 -1.07
C THR A 50 -4.02 -15.74 -2.52
N ARG A 51 -4.80 -16.31 -3.45
CA ARG A 51 -4.57 -16.19 -4.91
C ARG A 51 -4.50 -14.73 -5.39
N LYS A 52 -5.17 -13.80 -4.70
CA LYS A 52 -5.15 -12.36 -5.01
C LYS A 52 -4.01 -11.61 -4.32
N GLY A 53 -3.15 -12.29 -3.56
CA GLY A 53 -2.01 -11.69 -2.88
C GLY A 53 -2.30 -11.09 -1.50
N ALA A 54 -3.54 -11.17 -0.98
CA ALA A 54 -3.82 -10.74 0.39
C ALA A 54 -3.13 -11.68 1.41
N LEU A 55 -2.55 -11.10 2.46
CA LEU A 55 -1.94 -11.82 3.58
C LEU A 55 -3.01 -12.24 4.59
N VAL A 56 -2.99 -13.51 4.98
CA VAL A 56 -3.81 -14.07 6.05
C VAL A 56 -2.87 -14.48 7.18
N ALA A 57 -3.04 -13.84 8.33
CA ALA A 57 -2.36 -14.21 9.57
C ALA A 57 -3.36 -14.89 10.51
N LYS A 58 -3.25 -16.21 10.62
CA LYS A 58 -4.14 -17.01 11.47
C LYS A 58 -3.48 -17.26 12.82
N TRP A 59 -4.11 -16.80 13.89
CA TRP A 59 -3.73 -17.20 15.25
C TRP A 59 -4.42 -18.52 15.57
N GLU A 60 -3.65 -19.59 15.76
CA GLU A 60 -4.22 -20.88 16.16
C GLU A 60 -4.43 -20.93 17.67
N VAL A 61 -5.69 -21.11 18.08
CA VAL A 61 -6.11 -21.23 19.47
C VAL A 61 -6.85 -22.54 19.66
N ASN A 62 -6.61 -23.20 20.79
CA ASN A 62 -7.33 -24.40 21.17
C ASN A 62 -8.50 -24.02 22.09
N ASN A 63 -9.61 -23.60 21.50
CA ASN A 63 -10.86 -23.31 22.21
C ASN A 63 -12.08 -23.49 21.28
N ASP A 64 -13.27 -23.59 21.88
CA ASP A 64 -14.54 -23.75 21.16
C ASP A 64 -15.25 -22.41 20.88
N LEU A 65 -14.53 -21.28 20.94
CA LEU A 65 -15.13 -19.98 20.70
C LEU A 65 -15.32 -19.73 19.19
N PRO A 66 -16.35 -18.98 18.78
CA PRO A 66 -16.51 -18.55 17.40
C PRO A 66 -15.28 -17.76 16.91
N PRO A 67 -14.83 -17.97 15.66
CA PRO A 67 -13.69 -17.24 15.13
C PRO A 67 -14.02 -15.77 14.92
N VAL A 68 -13.06 -14.89 15.23
CA VAL A 68 -13.12 -13.45 14.97
C VAL A 68 -12.09 -13.12 13.89
N ALA A 69 -12.49 -12.32 12.91
CA ALA A 69 -11.59 -11.82 11.87
C ALA A 69 -11.45 -10.30 11.96
N LEU A 70 -10.22 -9.82 11.86
CA LEU A 70 -9.89 -8.41 11.69
C LEU A 70 -9.31 -8.21 10.28
N THR A 71 -9.65 -7.10 9.65
CA THR A 71 -9.18 -6.77 8.31
C THR A 71 -8.67 -5.34 8.26
N ALA A 72 -7.61 -5.14 7.49
CA ALA A 72 -7.04 -3.86 7.11
C ALA A 72 -6.50 -4.00 5.69
N HIS A 73 -6.42 -2.90 4.96
CA HIS A 73 -5.89 -2.87 3.60
C HIS A 73 -4.60 -2.04 3.55
N VAL A 74 -3.65 -2.49 2.74
CA VAL A 74 -2.36 -1.82 2.55
C VAL A 74 -2.23 -1.22 1.15
N ASP A 75 -3.22 -1.45 0.30
CA ASP A 75 -3.27 -0.83 -1.01
C ASP A 75 -3.67 0.63 -0.91
N THR A 76 -3.10 1.44 -1.79
CA THR A 76 -3.24 2.89 -1.78
C THR A 76 -3.89 3.41 -3.05
N LEU A 77 -4.35 4.65 -2.97
CA LEU A 77 -4.68 5.43 -4.16
C LEU A 77 -3.43 5.63 -5.03
N GLY A 78 -3.64 5.84 -6.33
CA GLY A 78 -2.53 6.10 -7.23
C GLY A 78 -2.98 6.36 -8.66
N ALA A 79 -2.10 6.04 -9.60
CA ALA A 79 -2.39 6.17 -11.01
C ALA A 79 -1.63 5.14 -11.84
N VAL A 80 -2.16 4.85 -13.03
CA VAL A 80 -1.49 4.04 -14.07
C VAL A 80 -1.26 4.90 -15.31
N VAL A 81 -0.15 4.68 -16.00
CA VAL A 81 0.11 5.33 -17.28
C VAL A 81 -0.86 4.78 -18.33
N LYS A 82 -1.66 5.67 -18.92
CA LYS A 82 -2.64 5.34 -19.97
C LYS A 82 -2.07 5.56 -21.36
N GLU A 83 -1.23 6.59 -21.53
CA GLU A 83 -0.74 7.03 -22.83
C GLU A 83 0.59 7.78 -22.65
N ILE A 84 1.52 7.60 -23.58
CA ILE A 84 2.69 8.46 -23.75
C ILE A 84 2.33 9.45 -24.85
N LYS A 85 2.15 10.72 -24.50
CA LYS A 85 1.80 11.79 -25.45
C LYS A 85 2.96 12.01 -26.44
N SER A 86 2.69 12.58 -27.61
CA SER A 86 3.71 12.88 -28.65
C SER A 86 4.84 13.80 -28.18
N ASN A 87 4.59 14.61 -27.15
CA ASN A 87 5.59 15.49 -26.53
C ASN A 87 6.38 14.82 -25.38
N GLY A 88 6.23 13.50 -25.18
CA GLY A 88 6.91 12.73 -24.15
C GLY A 88 6.27 12.78 -22.76
N ARG A 89 5.22 13.59 -22.53
CA ARG A 89 4.50 13.59 -21.25
C ARG A 89 3.60 12.37 -21.11
N LEU A 90 3.35 11.95 -19.87
CA LEU A 90 2.47 10.82 -19.57
C LEU A 90 1.05 11.29 -19.27
N LYS A 91 0.08 10.61 -19.85
CA LYS A 91 -1.33 10.72 -19.44
C LYS A 91 -1.63 9.61 -18.46
N LEU A 92 -2.27 9.97 -17.35
CA LEU A 92 -2.57 9.05 -16.26
C LEU A 92 -4.05 8.68 -16.21
N SER A 93 -4.34 7.44 -15.84
CA SER A 93 -5.66 7.01 -15.37
C SER A 93 -5.60 6.80 -13.87
N ARG A 94 -6.66 7.21 -13.16
CA ARG A 94 -6.74 7.13 -11.70
C ARG A 94 -6.84 5.67 -11.25
N ILE A 95 -6.20 5.35 -10.14
CA ILE A 95 -6.44 4.14 -9.37
C ILE A 95 -7.15 4.58 -8.08
N GLY A 96 -8.37 4.08 -7.87
CA GLY A 96 -9.24 4.52 -6.79
C GLY A 96 -9.80 5.93 -6.99
N GLY A 97 -10.20 6.57 -5.88
CA GLY A 97 -10.89 7.85 -5.85
C GLY A 97 -10.01 9.11 -5.90
N VAL A 98 -8.85 9.08 -6.57
CA VAL A 98 -7.95 10.23 -6.65
C VAL A 98 -8.65 11.45 -7.26
N GLN A 99 -8.60 12.58 -6.57
CA GLN A 99 -8.99 13.88 -7.10
C GLN A 99 -7.75 14.58 -7.66
N TRP A 100 -7.69 14.84 -8.96
CA TRP A 100 -6.46 15.35 -9.59
C TRP A 100 -5.95 16.65 -8.98
N ASN A 101 -6.86 17.53 -8.57
CA ASN A 101 -6.50 18.82 -7.98
C ASN A 101 -5.83 18.68 -6.61
N THR A 102 -6.06 17.57 -5.88
CA THR A 102 -5.44 17.35 -4.56
C THR A 102 -4.03 16.77 -4.66
N VAL A 103 -3.59 16.42 -5.88
CA VAL A 103 -2.26 15.86 -6.16
C VAL A 103 -1.53 16.67 -7.23
N GLU A 104 -2.02 17.87 -7.55
CA GLU A 104 -1.33 18.79 -8.45
C GLU A 104 0.04 19.16 -7.84
N THR A 105 1.09 19.18 -8.65
CA THR A 105 2.49 19.43 -8.27
C THR A 105 3.15 18.36 -7.39
N GLU A 106 2.41 17.35 -6.93
CA GLU A 106 2.97 16.25 -6.14
C GLU A 106 4.01 15.46 -6.94
N GLY A 107 5.07 15.07 -6.24
CA GLY A 107 6.14 14.30 -6.84
C GLY A 107 5.85 12.81 -6.80
N VAL A 108 5.94 12.15 -7.95
CA VAL A 108 5.57 10.73 -8.14
C VAL A 108 6.72 9.85 -8.58
N TRP A 109 6.56 8.55 -8.37
CA TRP A 109 7.42 7.51 -8.94
C TRP A 109 6.64 6.75 -10.00
N ILE A 110 7.20 6.66 -11.20
CA ILE A 110 6.73 5.75 -12.25
C ILE A 110 7.52 4.46 -12.08
N ILE A 111 6.81 3.35 -11.92
CA ILE A 111 7.40 2.01 -11.84
C ILE A 111 7.24 1.35 -13.20
N THR A 112 8.34 1.03 -13.87
CA THR A 112 8.31 0.37 -15.18
C THR A 112 8.06 -1.13 -15.02
N SER A 113 7.73 -1.83 -16.11
CA SER A 113 7.63 -3.29 -16.11
C SER A 113 8.93 -4.01 -15.75
N LYS A 114 10.08 -3.35 -15.89
CA LYS A 114 11.40 -3.86 -15.46
C LYS A 114 11.69 -3.60 -13.99
N GLY A 115 10.83 -2.87 -13.29
CA GLY A 115 11.01 -2.47 -11.88
C GLY A 115 11.78 -1.16 -11.68
N ASP A 116 12.19 -0.49 -12.76
CA ASP A 116 12.90 0.79 -12.67
C ASP A 116 11.96 1.87 -12.12
N LYS A 117 12.53 2.78 -11.33
CA LYS A 117 11.82 3.94 -10.78
C LYS A 117 12.25 5.21 -11.50
N ILE A 118 11.29 5.89 -12.10
CA ILE A 118 11.51 7.20 -12.74
C ILE A 118 10.77 8.26 -11.94
N ARG A 119 11.47 9.33 -11.57
CA ARG A 119 10.87 10.45 -10.83
C ARG A 119 10.13 11.37 -11.79
N GLY A 120 8.98 11.88 -11.36
CA GLY A 120 8.24 12.93 -12.06
C GLY A 120 7.39 13.76 -11.10
N SER A 121 6.60 14.67 -11.67
CA SER A 121 5.61 15.46 -10.95
C SER A 121 4.28 15.45 -11.72
N ILE A 122 3.17 15.52 -10.99
CA ILE A 122 1.84 15.61 -11.60
C ILE A 122 1.55 17.08 -11.95
N LEU A 123 1.05 17.29 -13.17
CA LEU A 123 0.51 18.56 -13.64
C LEU A 123 -0.85 18.30 -14.29
N ILE A 124 -1.81 19.19 -14.08
CA ILE A 124 -3.11 19.17 -14.76
C ILE A 124 -3.04 19.99 -16.05
N ASP A 125 -3.74 19.55 -17.11
CA ASP A 125 -3.67 20.21 -18.43
C ASP A 125 -4.28 21.62 -18.43
N THR A 126 -5.20 21.92 -17.50
CA THR A 126 -5.75 23.25 -17.27
C THR A 126 -5.45 23.63 -15.83
N ALA A 127 -4.62 24.65 -15.61
CA ALA A 127 -4.36 25.20 -14.29
C ALA A 127 -5.69 25.68 -13.68
N SER A 128 -5.86 25.46 -12.37
CA SER A 128 -6.96 26.07 -11.61
C SER A 128 -6.86 27.58 -11.79
N GLY A 129 -7.84 28.17 -12.48
CA GLY A 129 -8.00 29.62 -12.62
C GLY A 129 -8.62 30.24 -11.38
#